data_AF-A0A9D9H9F9-F1
#
_entry.id   AF-A0A9D9H9F9-F1
#
_cell.length_a   1.000
_cell.length_b   1.000
_cell.length_c   1.000
_cell.angle_alpha   90.00
_cell.angle_beta   90.00
_cell.angle_gamma   90.00
#
_symmetry.space_group_name_H-M   'P 1'
#
loop_
_entity.id
_entity.type
_entity.pdbx_description
1 polymer ?
#
loop_
_entity_poly.entity_id
_entity_poly.type
_entity_poly.pdbx_seq_one_letter_code
_entity_poly.pdbx_strand_id
1 'polypeptide(L)'
;MKRYFIGLAAALLMPLYAAAQDAGSRIALTPYVCYDIESIPGTASSALERKLTSMATANGFAGMSDRFLLTAIPEVMSVSMTPTAPAQFVVEVEVEVYVVNNPEEVIVGQTVYSLKGVGASEQKAVISAINQINVRSVDTRRFLENARSKIIEYYDGRLPSIIAKAQSLASMTRYDEALAVLSAVPDCLAGYPQIAEMMVDIYTSRIDRDADSLIRAASAKLASG
;
A
#
# COMPACT_ATOMS: atom_id res chain seq x y z
N MET A 1 -48.75 19.00 57.08
CA MET A 1 -48.79 17.60 56.63
C MET A 1 -48.16 17.56 55.24
N LYS A 2 -46.93 17.03 55.10
CA LYS A 2 -46.64 15.71 54.50
C LYS A 2 -47.20 15.61 53.04
N ARG A 3 -46.47 15.43 51.94
CA ARG A 3 -45.17 14.80 51.64
C ARG A 3 -44.83 14.95 50.13
N TYR A 4 -43.57 14.64 49.80
CA TYR A 4 -43.03 14.02 48.56
C TYR A 4 -42.40 14.90 47.46
N PHE A 5 -41.07 14.99 47.60
CA PHE A 5 -40.07 14.92 46.54
C PHE A 5 -40.36 13.78 45.55
N ILE A 6 -40.36 14.08 44.24
CA ILE A 6 -39.91 13.16 43.19
C ILE A 6 -39.12 13.98 42.18
N GLY A 7 -37.81 13.73 42.14
CA GLY A 7 -36.90 14.31 41.15
C GLY A 7 -37.05 13.60 39.81
N LEU A 8 -36.99 14.38 38.73
CA LEU A 8 -36.80 13.87 37.38
C LEU A 8 -35.57 14.58 36.80
N ALA A 9 -34.38 14.05 37.11
CA ALA A 9 -33.16 14.40 36.42
C ALA A 9 -33.21 13.74 35.03
N ALA A 10 -33.70 14.48 34.03
CA ALA A 10 -33.61 14.09 32.64
C ALA A 10 -32.14 14.17 32.22
N ALA A 11 -31.43 13.05 32.35
CA ALA A 11 -30.10 12.87 31.81
C ALA A 11 -30.18 13.01 30.28
N LEU A 12 -29.64 14.13 29.79
CA LEU A 12 -29.46 14.45 28.39
C LEU A 12 -28.58 13.35 27.76
N LEU A 13 -29.20 12.39 27.07
CA LEU A 13 -28.54 11.50 26.13
C LEU A 13 -28.07 12.36 24.95
N MET A 14 -26.91 13.01 25.10
CA MET A 14 -26.17 13.48 23.94
C MET A 14 -25.82 12.25 23.10
N PRO A 15 -26.25 12.15 21.83
CA PRO A 15 -25.67 11.16 20.96
C PRO A 15 -24.19 11.45 20.89
N LEU A 16 -23.38 10.47 21.29
CA LEU A 16 -21.96 10.45 20.98
C LEU A 16 -21.90 10.49 19.46
N TYR A 17 -21.69 11.66 18.88
CA TYR A 17 -21.16 11.74 17.53
C TYR A 17 -19.77 11.12 17.63
N ALA A 18 -19.70 9.80 17.47
CA ALA A 18 -18.51 9.19 16.95
C ALA A 18 -18.29 9.92 15.62
N ALA A 19 -17.37 10.88 15.62
CA ALA A 19 -16.69 11.20 14.38
C ALA A 19 -16.18 9.84 13.92
N ALA A 20 -16.85 9.26 12.92
CA ALA A 20 -16.25 8.20 12.14
C ALA A 20 -14.89 8.78 11.77
N GLN A 21 -13.84 8.28 12.42
CA GLN A 21 -12.52 8.46 11.87
C GLN A 21 -12.70 8.01 10.44
N ASP A 22 -12.43 8.93 9.52
CA ASP A 22 -12.40 8.64 8.11
C ASP A 22 -11.49 7.40 7.96
N ALA A 23 -12.12 6.24 7.95
CA ALA A 23 -11.53 4.97 7.61
C ALA A 23 -11.41 4.91 6.08
N GLY A 24 -11.37 6.09 5.43
CA GLY A 24 -10.53 6.39 4.29
C GLY A 24 -9.34 5.45 4.31
N SER A 25 -9.46 4.50 3.42
CA SER A 25 -8.64 3.34 3.33
C SER A 25 -7.16 3.69 3.43
N ARG A 26 -6.49 3.08 4.41
CA ARG A 26 -5.07 3.31 4.66
C ARG A 26 -4.27 2.54 3.64
N ILE A 27 -3.96 3.17 2.50
CA ILE A 27 -2.99 2.65 1.55
C ILE A 27 -1.64 2.54 2.27
N ALA A 28 -1.14 1.32 2.41
CA ALA A 28 0.21 1.06 2.91
C ALA A 28 1.19 1.05 1.74
N LEU A 29 2.37 1.63 1.92
CA LEU A 29 3.47 1.56 0.97
C LEU A 29 4.64 0.82 1.61
N THR A 30 4.99 -0.33 1.07
CA THR A 30 6.10 -1.15 1.59
C THR A 30 7.43 -0.60 1.04
N PRO A 31 8.33 -0.09 1.89
CA PRO A 31 9.66 0.32 1.48
C PRO A 31 10.46 -0.88 0.99
N TYR A 32 11.10 -0.77 -0.16
CA TYR A 32 12.01 -1.78 -0.68
C TYR A 32 13.12 -1.11 -1.49
N VAL A 33 14.36 -1.50 -1.27
CA VAL A 33 15.52 -1.05 -2.07
C VAL A 33 16.28 -2.30 -2.49
N CYS A 34 16.60 -2.42 -3.77
CA CYS A 34 17.43 -3.52 -4.24
C CYS A 34 18.87 -3.32 -3.75
N TYR A 35 19.46 -4.36 -3.17
CA TYR A 35 20.82 -4.34 -2.63
C TYR A 35 21.89 -4.69 -3.67
N ASP A 36 21.48 -5.21 -4.82
CA ASP A 36 22.37 -5.71 -5.89
C ASP A 36 22.71 -4.62 -6.93
N ILE A 37 22.29 -3.38 -6.70
CA ILE A 37 22.60 -2.26 -7.59
C ILE A 37 24.05 -1.84 -7.29
N GLU A 38 24.97 -1.99 -8.24
CA GLU A 38 26.37 -1.54 -8.13
C GLU A 38 26.51 -0.03 -7.91
N SER A 39 25.42 0.73 -8.02
CA SER A 39 25.43 2.19 -7.97
C SER A 39 25.78 2.77 -6.58
N ILE A 40 25.50 2.05 -5.48
CA ILE A 40 25.90 2.47 -4.13
C ILE A 40 26.31 1.29 -3.24
N PRO A 41 27.18 1.51 -2.21
CA PRO A 41 27.53 0.47 -1.25
C PRO A 41 26.33 -0.05 -0.45
N GLY A 42 26.29 -1.34 -0.09
CA GLY A 42 25.13 -1.95 0.60
C GLY A 42 24.69 -1.26 1.90
N THR A 43 25.61 -0.65 2.67
CA THR A 43 25.25 0.14 3.86
C THR A 43 24.46 1.40 3.52
N ALA A 44 24.72 2.00 2.35
CA ALA A 44 23.98 3.14 1.83
C ALA A 44 22.59 2.69 1.34
N SER A 45 22.48 1.51 0.73
CA SER A 45 21.17 0.90 0.41
C SER A 45 20.32 0.70 1.66
N SER A 46 20.89 0.17 2.76
CA SER A 46 20.17 0.07 4.04
C SER A 46 19.80 1.45 4.61
N ALA A 47 20.62 2.48 4.41
CA ALA A 47 20.29 3.83 4.84
C ALA A 47 19.13 4.42 4.02
N LEU A 48 19.10 4.15 2.73
CA LEU A 48 18.04 4.55 1.83
C LEU A 48 16.72 3.84 2.18
N GLU A 49 16.75 2.52 2.39
CA GLU A 49 15.54 1.78 2.80
C GLU A 49 14.97 2.32 4.12
N ARG A 50 15.80 2.56 5.14
CA ARG A 50 15.36 3.21 6.39
C ARG A 50 14.76 4.60 6.16
N LYS A 51 15.29 5.34 5.19
CA LYS A 51 14.75 6.65 4.81
C LYS A 51 13.38 6.52 4.16
N LEU A 52 13.18 5.55 3.26
CA LEU A 52 11.87 5.23 2.67
C LEU A 52 10.87 4.75 3.74
N THR A 53 11.29 3.93 4.72
CA THR A 53 10.44 3.55 5.86
C THR A 53 10.02 4.74 6.69
N SER A 54 10.95 5.65 6.97
CA SER A 54 10.66 6.90 7.67
C SER A 54 9.71 7.78 6.85
N MET A 55 9.85 7.78 5.53
CA MET A 55 8.99 8.51 4.59
C MET A 55 7.56 7.96 4.59
N ALA A 56 7.37 6.65 4.45
CA ALA A 56 6.05 6.03 4.51
C ALA A 56 5.38 6.30 5.87
N THR A 57 6.13 6.13 6.97
CA THR A 57 5.62 6.32 8.33
C THR A 57 5.22 7.77 8.61
N ALA A 58 6.08 8.74 8.25
CA ALA A 58 5.85 10.15 8.53
C ALA A 58 4.67 10.76 7.74
N ASN A 59 4.24 10.09 6.66
CA ASN A 59 3.20 10.58 5.76
C ASN A 59 1.93 9.70 5.77
N GLY A 60 1.75 8.83 6.77
CA GLY A 60 0.50 8.07 6.94
C GLY A 60 0.32 6.90 5.97
N PHE A 61 1.43 6.33 5.49
CA PHE A 61 1.48 5.11 4.67
C PHE A 61 2.13 3.94 5.43
N ALA A 62 2.20 4.04 6.76
CA ALA A 62 2.73 2.98 7.61
C ALA A 62 1.89 1.69 7.46
N GLY A 63 2.57 0.59 7.19
CA GLY A 63 1.97 -0.72 7.00
C GLY A 63 2.83 -1.55 6.06
N MET A 64 2.50 -2.83 5.94
CA MET A 64 3.10 -3.71 4.95
C MET A 64 1.99 -4.21 4.03
N SER A 65 2.25 -4.11 2.73
CA SER A 65 1.42 -4.61 1.65
C SER A 65 2.35 -5.18 0.56
N ASP A 66 2.00 -6.33 0.01
CA ASP A 66 2.63 -6.91 -1.18
C ASP A 66 2.24 -6.18 -2.48
N ARG A 67 1.28 -5.26 -2.40
CA ARG A 67 0.65 -4.62 -3.55
C ARG A 67 1.29 -3.30 -3.95
N PHE A 68 1.60 -2.44 -2.99
CA PHE A 68 2.18 -1.13 -3.27
C PHE A 68 3.55 -1.00 -2.63
N LEU A 69 4.55 -0.76 -3.49
CA LEU A 69 5.94 -0.60 -3.07
C LEU A 69 6.34 0.87 -3.14
N LEU A 70 7.13 1.31 -2.18
CA LEU A 70 7.91 2.53 -2.23
C LEU A 70 9.37 2.13 -2.45
N THR A 71 9.88 2.35 -3.65
CA THR A 71 11.24 1.96 -4.02
C THR A 71 12.06 3.16 -4.46
N ALA A 72 13.38 2.99 -4.50
CA ALA A 72 14.28 4.04 -4.94
C ALA A 72 15.49 3.49 -5.71
N ILE A 73 15.93 4.26 -6.69
CA ILE A 73 17.13 4.01 -7.50
C ILE A 73 18.09 5.17 -7.25
N PRO A 74 19.21 4.94 -6.55
CA PRO A 74 20.25 5.94 -6.35
C PRO A 74 21.28 5.88 -7.47
N GLU A 75 21.75 7.04 -7.92
CA GLU A 75 22.80 7.21 -8.92
C GLU A 75 23.82 8.25 -8.44
N VAL A 76 25.11 7.91 -8.48
CA VAL A 76 26.21 8.82 -8.10
C VAL A 76 26.58 9.65 -9.33
N MET A 77 26.32 10.95 -9.26
CA MET A 77 26.56 11.89 -10.37
C MET A 77 28.00 12.38 -10.41
N SER A 78 28.57 12.68 -9.23
CA SER A 78 29.94 13.18 -9.14
C SER A 78 30.58 12.86 -7.80
N VAL A 79 31.89 12.68 -7.82
CA VAL A 79 32.74 12.50 -6.63
C VAL A 79 33.92 13.46 -6.74
N SER A 80 34.14 14.27 -5.71
CA SER A 80 35.26 15.21 -5.62
C SER A 80 35.80 15.28 -4.19
N MET A 81 36.87 16.06 -3.98
CA MET A 81 37.46 16.27 -2.66
C MET A 81 37.55 17.75 -2.31
N THR A 82 37.38 18.08 -1.03
CA THR A 82 37.56 19.45 -0.54
C THR A 82 39.04 19.87 -0.62
N PRO A 83 39.33 21.15 -0.92
CA PRO A 83 40.71 21.66 -0.95
C PRO A 83 41.23 22.03 0.46
N THR A 84 40.73 21.38 1.51
CA THR A 84 41.03 21.69 2.92
C THR A 84 41.80 20.55 3.59
N ALA A 85 42.43 20.80 4.74
CA ALA A 85 43.03 19.77 5.59
C ALA A 85 42.16 19.52 6.85
N PRO A 86 41.75 18.28 7.15
CA PRO A 86 41.86 17.09 6.29
C PRO A 86 40.91 17.19 5.08
N ALA A 87 41.31 16.57 3.96
CA ALA A 87 40.48 16.52 2.76
C ALA A 87 39.27 15.60 2.99
N GLN A 88 38.10 16.01 2.51
CA GLN A 88 36.86 15.23 2.63
C GLN A 88 36.30 14.91 1.25
N PHE A 89 35.62 13.78 1.13
CA PHE A 89 34.87 13.41 -0.08
C PHE A 89 33.58 14.22 -0.14
N VAL A 90 33.29 14.77 -1.31
CA VAL A 90 32.04 15.45 -1.66
C VAL A 90 31.40 14.66 -2.79
N VAL A 91 30.19 14.15 -2.54
CA VAL A 91 29.46 13.31 -3.50
C VAL A 91 28.11 13.94 -3.81
N GLU A 92 27.76 13.97 -5.09
CA GLU A 92 26.42 14.35 -5.56
C GLU A 92 25.70 13.08 -6.01
N VAL A 93 24.50 12.87 -5.48
CA VAL A 93 23.69 11.67 -5.70
C VAL A 93 22.30 12.10 -6.12
N GLU A 94 21.79 11.51 -7.19
CA GLU A 94 20.37 11.56 -7.51
C GLU A 94 19.68 10.32 -6.99
N VAL A 95 18.54 10.50 -6.33
CA VAL A 95 17.72 9.41 -5.82
C VAL A 95 16.36 9.54 -6.43
N GLU A 96 16.07 8.69 -7.41
CA GLU A 96 14.75 8.55 -7.98
C GLU A 96 13.91 7.65 -7.07
N VAL A 97 12.73 8.11 -6.67
CA VAL A 97 11.83 7.40 -5.77
C VAL A 97 10.50 7.15 -6.49
N TYR A 98 10.02 5.92 -6.40
CA TYR A 98 8.87 5.41 -7.12
C TYR A 98 7.82 4.83 -6.18
N VAL A 99 6.54 5.05 -6.50
CA VAL A 99 5.43 4.23 -5.99
C VAL A 99 5.00 3.27 -7.10
N VAL A 100 5.04 1.98 -6.82
CA VAL A 100 4.77 0.91 -7.80
C VAL A 100 3.60 0.06 -7.33
N ASN A 101 2.64 -0.20 -8.22
CA ASN A 101 1.65 -1.27 -8.08
C ASN A 101 2.31 -2.58 -8.55
N ASN A 102 2.74 -3.39 -7.59
CA ASN A 102 3.60 -4.55 -7.80
C ASN A 102 2.94 -5.68 -8.60
N PRO A 103 1.70 -6.13 -8.31
CA PRO A 103 1.03 -7.16 -9.11
C PRO A 103 0.81 -6.78 -10.58
N GLU A 104 0.65 -5.49 -10.88
CA GLU A 104 0.38 -5.00 -12.23
C GLU A 104 1.61 -4.38 -12.90
N GLU A 105 2.74 -4.31 -12.20
CA GLU A 105 4.00 -3.71 -12.65
C GLU A 105 3.86 -2.26 -13.16
N VAL A 106 2.96 -1.47 -12.54
CA VAL A 106 2.68 -0.09 -12.94
C VAL A 106 3.34 0.91 -12.00
N ILE A 107 4.10 1.86 -12.55
CA ILE A 107 4.57 3.04 -11.81
C ILE A 107 3.39 4.01 -11.65
N VAL A 108 2.96 4.21 -10.41
CA VAL A 108 1.88 5.12 -10.03
C VAL A 108 2.39 6.56 -9.97
N GLY A 109 3.59 6.74 -9.43
CA GLY A 109 4.20 8.05 -9.24
C GLY A 109 5.70 7.95 -9.08
N GLN A 110 6.37 9.06 -9.37
CA GLN A 110 7.81 9.21 -9.25
C GLN A 110 8.16 10.60 -8.72
N THR A 111 9.28 10.71 -8.02
CA THR A 111 9.96 11.97 -7.70
C THR A 111 11.47 11.76 -7.70
N VAL A 112 12.25 12.84 -7.77
CA VAL A 112 13.71 12.79 -7.78
C VAL A 112 14.26 13.72 -6.71
N TYR A 113 15.26 13.25 -5.97
CA TYR A 113 16.03 14.04 -5.00
C TYR A 113 17.47 14.18 -5.46
N SER A 114 17.89 15.40 -5.80
CA SER A 114 19.30 15.71 -6.05
C SER A 114 19.95 16.14 -4.73
N LEU A 115 20.92 15.35 -4.26
CA LEU A 115 21.48 15.43 -2.91
C LEU A 115 22.99 15.60 -2.96
N LYS A 116 23.55 16.27 -1.94
CA LYS A 116 24.99 16.49 -1.84
C LYS A 116 25.52 16.13 -0.47
N GLY A 117 26.35 15.10 -0.38
CA GLY A 117 26.91 14.62 0.88
C GLY A 117 28.40 14.91 1.00
N VAL A 118 28.86 15.08 2.24
CA VAL A 118 30.28 15.23 2.57
C VAL A 118 30.65 14.20 3.63
N GLY A 119 31.83 13.58 3.50
CA GLY A 119 32.29 12.55 4.44
C GLY A 119 33.78 12.26 4.39
N ALA A 120 34.29 11.62 5.44
CA ALA A 120 35.69 11.19 5.53
C ALA A 120 36.05 10.01 4.59
N SER A 121 35.04 9.40 3.96
CA SER A 121 35.15 8.42 2.89
C SER A 121 33.97 8.61 1.93
N GLU A 122 34.09 8.11 0.70
CA GLU A 122 33.01 8.17 -0.29
C GLU A 122 31.71 7.54 0.23
N GLN A 123 31.78 6.35 0.83
CA GLN A 123 30.63 5.69 1.47
C GLN A 123 29.96 6.56 2.54
N LYS A 124 30.74 7.25 3.38
CA LYS A 124 30.19 8.17 4.39
C LYS A 124 29.56 9.40 3.75
N ALA A 125 30.13 9.90 2.65
CA ALA A 125 29.57 11.01 1.90
C ALA A 125 28.23 10.61 1.24
N VAL A 126 28.13 9.43 0.62
CA VAL A 126 26.87 8.91 0.05
C VAL A 126 25.78 8.76 1.14
N ILE A 127 26.11 8.14 2.28
CA ILE A 127 25.16 8.03 3.40
C ILE A 127 24.73 9.42 3.91
N SER A 128 25.67 10.37 3.98
CA SER A 128 25.39 11.76 4.35
C SER A 128 24.42 12.42 3.36
N ALA A 129 24.60 12.21 2.05
CA ALA A 129 23.70 12.71 1.00
C ALA A 129 22.29 12.14 1.17
N ILE A 130 22.14 10.81 1.24
CA ILE A 130 20.84 10.12 1.43
C ILE A 130 20.12 10.62 2.70
N ASN A 131 20.88 10.92 3.75
CA ASN A 131 20.30 11.42 4.99
C ASN A 131 19.65 12.80 4.87
N GLN A 132 19.99 13.59 3.85
CA GLN A 132 19.40 14.91 3.59
C GLN A 132 17.99 14.85 3.00
N ILE A 133 17.51 13.68 2.55
CA ILE A 133 16.12 13.53 2.10
C ILE A 133 15.18 13.96 3.24
N ASN A 134 14.47 15.07 3.01
CA ASN A 134 13.49 15.59 3.95
C ASN A 134 12.15 14.90 3.73
N VAL A 135 11.93 13.83 4.50
CA VAL A 135 10.71 13.01 4.44
C VAL A 135 9.42 13.75 4.81
N ARG A 136 9.51 14.96 5.37
CA ARG A 136 8.36 15.81 5.73
C ARG A 136 8.25 17.06 4.86
N SER A 137 9.04 17.15 3.78
CA SER A 137 8.96 18.27 2.85
C SER A 137 7.58 18.35 2.20
N VAL A 138 7.19 19.54 1.76
CA VAL A 138 5.93 19.76 1.03
C VAL A 138 5.90 18.93 -0.24
N ASP A 139 7.02 18.81 -0.95
CA ASP A 139 7.10 18.05 -2.19
C ASP A 139 7.01 16.54 -1.95
N THR A 140 7.63 16.02 -0.88
CA THR A 140 7.47 14.60 -0.49
C THR A 140 6.02 14.28 -0.13
N ARG A 141 5.35 15.15 0.63
CA ARG A 141 3.92 14.98 0.97
C ARG A 141 3.06 14.98 -0.29
N ARG A 142 3.23 15.99 -1.14
CA ARG A 142 2.48 16.13 -2.40
C ARG A 142 2.70 14.92 -3.31
N PHE A 143 3.93 14.44 -3.44
CA PHE A 143 4.25 13.23 -4.20
C PHE A 143 3.44 12.01 -3.72
N LEU A 144 3.43 11.75 -2.41
CA LEU A 144 2.74 10.60 -1.83
C LEU A 144 1.21 10.75 -1.86
N GLU A 145 0.69 11.95 -1.61
CA GLU A 145 -0.73 12.26 -1.73
C GLU A 145 -1.23 12.07 -3.17
N ASN A 146 -0.48 12.57 -4.16
CA ASN A 146 -0.79 12.34 -5.57
C ASN A 146 -0.76 10.85 -5.93
N ALA A 147 0.20 10.09 -5.39
CA ALA A 147 0.24 8.65 -5.61
C ALA A 147 -1.00 7.94 -5.01
N ARG A 148 -1.42 8.32 -3.79
CA ARG A 148 -2.67 7.83 -3.18
C ARG A 148 -3.87 8.11 -4.08
N SER A 149 -4.03 9.34 -4.55
CA SER A 149 -5.14 9.72 -5.44
C SER A 149 -5.15 8.92 -6.73
N LYS A 150 -3.99 8.73 -7.37
CA LYS A 150 -3.87 7.93 -8.59
C LYS A 150 -4.21 6.45 -8.38
N ILE A 151 -3.83 5.86 -7.24
CA ILE A 151 -4.22 4.49 -6.91
C ILE A 151 -5.74 4.40 -6.80
N ILE A 152 -6.37 5.30 -6.04
CA ILE A 152 -7.82 5.30 -5.86
C ILE A 152 -8.53 5.46 -7.21
N GLU A 153 -8.14 6.47 -7.99
CA GLU A 153 -8.72 6.75 -9.32
C GLU A 153 -8.60 5.55 -10.27
N TYR A 154 -7.44 4.89 -10.27
CA TYR A 154 -7.18 3.72 -11.11
C TYR A 154 -8.16 2.59 -10.87
N TYR A 155 -8.46 2.27 -9.60
CA TYR A 155 -9.36 1.18 -9.27
C TYR A 155 -10.82 1.60 -9.29
N ASP A 156 -11.17 2.80 -8.83
CA ASP A 156 -12.55 3.29 -8.86
C ASP A 156 -13.09 3.33 -10.30
N GLY A 157 -12.28 3.76 -11.27
CA GLY A 157 -12.65 3.74 -12.68
C GLY A 157 -12.81 2.33 -13.27
N ARG A 158 -12.18 1.32 -12.67
CA ARG A 158 -12.17 -0.08 -13.17
C ARG A 158 -13.14 -0.99 -12.45
N LEU A 159 -13.56 -0.63 -11.23
CA LEU A 159 -14.36 -1.47 -10.35
C LEU A 159 -15.63 -2.02 -11.04
N PRO A 160 -16.41 -1.22 -11.80
CA PRO A 160 -17.58 -1.75 -12.51
C PRO A 160 -17.23 -2.85 -13.53
N SER A 161 -16.11 -2.70 -14.23
CA SER A 161 -15.66 -3.70 -15.23
C SER A 161 -15.13 -4.97 -14.56
N ILE A 162 -14.43 -4.84 -13.44
CA ILE A 162 -13.95 -5.96 -12.63
C ILE A 162 -15.14 -6.76 -12.10
N ILE A 163 -16.14 -6.08 -11.53
CA ILE A 163 -17.37 -6.71 -11.03
C ILE A 163 -18.11 -7.44 -12.16
N ALA A 164 -18.35 -6.77 -13.30
CA ALA A 164 -19.06 -7.38 -14.43
C ALA A 164 -18.34 -8.63 -14.96
N LYS A 165 -17.01 -8.59 -15.05
CA LYS A 165 -16.20 -9.74 -15.45
C LYS A 165 -16.32 -10.91 -14.46
N ALA A 166 -16.24 -10.64 -13.15
CA ALA A 166 -16.39 -11.66 -12.12
C ALA A 166 -17.78 -12.30 -12.15
N GLN A 167 -18.84 -11.51 -12.27
CA GLN A 167 -20.21 -12.00 -12.40
C GLN A 167 -20.40 -12.87 -13.65
N SER A 168 -19.84 -12.46 -14.79
CA SER A 168 -19.86 -13.26 -16.02
C SER A 168 -19.15 -14.61 -15.83
N LEU A 169 -17.99 -14.64 -15.18
CA LEU A 169 -17.25 -15.89 -14.90
C LEU A 169 -18.05 -16.79 -13.95
N ALA A 170 -18.62 -16.24 -12.88
CA ALA A 170 -19.46 -16.97 -11.94
C ALA A 170 -20.71 -17.58 -12.62
N SER A 171 -21.35 -16.85 -13.53
CA SER A 171 -22.50 -17.36 -14.31
C SER A 171 -22.15 -18.57 -15.19
N MET A 172 -20.88 -18.70 -15.57
CA MET A 172 -20.34 -19.84 -16.31
C MET A 172 -19.81 -20.95 -15.39
N THR A 173 -20.09 -20.88 -14.08
CA THR A 173 -19.56 -21.77 -13.03
C THR A 173 -18.03 -21.74 -12.89
N ARG A 174 -17.37 -20.72 -13.45
CA ARG A 174 -15.91 -20.50 -13.36
C ARG A 174 -15.57 -19.73 -12.08
N TYR A 175 -15.91 -20.30 -10.94
CA TYR A 175 -15.87 -19.61 -9.64
C TYR A 175 -14.45 -19.20 -9.23
N ASP A 176 -13.44 -20.04 -9.45
CA ASP A 176 -12.05 -19.73 -9.07
C ASP A 176 -11.51 -18.53 -9.85
N GLU A 177 -11.84 -18.43 -11.14
CA GLU A 177 -11.45 -17.30 -11.96
C GLU A 177 -12.21 -16.02 -11.58
N ALA A 178 -13.48 -16.13 -11.21
CA ALA A 178 -14.25 -15.00 -10.70
C ALA A 178 -13.64 -14.46 -9.40
N LEU A 179 -13.27 -15.35 -8.47
CA LEU A 179 -12.60 -15.00 -7.22
C LEU A 179 -11.22 -14.38 -7.46
N ALA A 180 -10.45 -14.90 -8.42
CA ALA A 180 -9.15 -14.34 -8.79
C ALA A 180 -9.25 -12.91 -9.38
N VAL A 181 -10.33 -12.63 -10.12
CA VAL A 181 -10.60 -11.27 -10.63
C VAL A 181 -10.94 -10.31 -9.49
N LEU A 182 -11.75 -10.74 -8.52
CA LEU A 182 -12.14 -9.89 -7.38
C LEU A 182 -11.00 -9.69 -6.37
N SER A 183 -10.14 -10.69 -6.16
CA SER A 183 -8.99 -10.58 -5.25
C SER A 183 -7.90 -9.62 -5.76
N ALA A 184 -7.97 -9.25 -7.05
CA ALA A 184 -7.14 -8.20 -7.61
C ALA A 184 -7.55 -6.79 -7.14
N VAL A 185 -8.70 -6.60 -6.47
CA VAL A 185 -9.10 -5.31 -5.90
C VAL A 185 -8.41 -5.11 -4.53
N PRO A 186 -7.69 -4.00 -4.32
CA PRO A 186 -7.11 -3.68 -3.02
C PRO A 186 -8.18 -3.56 -1.93
N ASP A 187 -7.87 -4.11 -0.75
CA ASP A 187 -8.70 -4.01 0.46
C ASP A 187 -8.81 -2.58 1.00
N CYS A 188 -7.83 -1.76 0.65
CA CYS A 188 -7.76 -0.35 0.92
C CYS A 188 -8.53 0.51 -0.09
N LEU A 189 -9.69 0.06 -0.58
CA LEU A 189 -10.59 0.91 -1.37
C LEU A 189 -11.94 1.03 -0.68
N ALA A 190 -12.60 2.18 -0.83
CA ALA A 190 -13.92 2.41 -0.25
C ALA A 190 -14.96 1.40 -0.75
N GLY A 191 -14.83 0.94 -2.01
CA GLY A 191 -15.70 -0.07 -2.62
C GLY A 191 -15.38 -1.52 -2.23
N TYR A 192 -14.31 -1.77 -1.47
CA TYR A 192 -13.90 -3.14 -1.14
C TYR A 192 -14.93 -3.96 -0.34
N PRO A 193 -15.69 -3.41 0.63
CA PRO A 193 -16.70 -4.18 1.35
C PRO A 193 -17.71 -4.88 0.43
N GLN A 194 -18.16 -4.21 -0.64
CA GLN A 194 -19.04 -4.82 -1.65
C GLN A 194 -18.34 -5.96 -2.40
N ILE A 195 -17.05 -5.81 -2.70
CA ILE A 195 -16.24 -6.85 -3.34
C ILE A 195 -16.08 -8.06 -2.39
N ALA A 196 -15.85 -7.82 -1.11
CA ALA A 196 -15.72 -8.86 -0.10
C ALA A 196 -17.02 -9.68 0.05
N GLU A 197 -18.18 -9.03 0.11
CA GLU A 197 -19.48 -9.71 0.11
C GLU A 197 -19.66 -10.57 -1.14
N MET A 198 -19.35 -10.02 -2.32
CA MET A 198 -19.46 -10.76 -3.59
C MET A 198 -18.52 -11.99 -3.63
N MET A 199 -17.30 -11.87 -3.09
CA MET A 199 -16.40 -13.02 -2.98
C MET A 199 -16.99 -14.12 -2.09
N VAL A 200 -17.65 -13.78 -0.98
CA VAL A 200 -18.32 -14.75 -0.10
C VAL A 200 -19.47 -15.44 -0.82
N ASP A 201 -20.29 -14.70 -1.57
CA ASP A 201 -21.43 -15.26 -2.32
C ASP A 201 -20.97 -16.24 -3.42
N ILE A 202 -19.94 -15.85 -4.17
CA ILE A 202 -19.34 -16.69 -5.23
C ILE A 202 -18.71 -17.94 -4.62
N TYR A 203 -18.01 -17.80 -3.50
CA TYR A 203 -17.40 -18.93 -2.80
C TYR A 203 -18.45 -19.92 -2.27
N THR A 204 -19.53 -19.42 -1.70
CA THR A 204 -20.68 -20.24 -1.25
C THR A 204 -21.29 -20.99 -2.43
N SER A 205 -21.54 -20.31 -3.54
CA SER A 205 -22.06 -20.93 -4.78
C SER A 205 -21.17 -22.06 -5.30
N ARG A 206 -19.84 -21.94 -5.16
CA ARG A 206 -18.89 -22.99 -5.50
C ARG A 206 -19.06 -24.22 -4.60
N ILE A 207 -19.15 -24.00 -3.28
CA ILE A 207 -19.34 -25.09 -2.30
C ILE A 207 -20.63 -25.84 -2.56
N ASP A 208 -21.74 -25.13 -2.76
CA ASP A 208 -23.05 -25.75 -3.00
C ASP A 208 -23.03 -26.62 -4.27
N ARG A 209 -22.40 -26.13 -5.34
CA ARG A 209 -22.22 -26.85 -6.60
C ARG A 209 -21.39 -28.12 -6.43
N ASP A 210 -20.33 -28.06 -5.63
CA ASP A 210 -19.50 -29.23 -5.32
C ASP A 210 -20.25 -30.25 -4.45
N ALA A 211 -21.01 -29.78 -3.45
CA ALA A 211 -21.87 -30.63 -2.62
C ALA A 211 -22.94 -31.35 -3.46
N ASP A 212 -23.62 -30.64 -4.35
CA ASP A 212 -24.60 -31.21 -5.28
C ASP A 212 -23.99 -32.26 -6.21
N SER A 213 -22.74 -32.06 -6.63
CA SER A 213 -22.00 -33.03 -7.45
C SER A 213 -21.69 -34.30 -6.65
N LEU A 214 -21.24 -34.16 -5.39
CA LEU A 214 -20.94 -35.28 -4.50
C LEU A 214 -22.19 -36.08 -4.14
N ILE A 215 -23.31 -35.41 -3.83
CA ILE A 215 -24.59 -36.05 -3.56
C ILE A 215 -25.05 -36.86 -4.77
N ARG A 216 -25.01 -36.27 -5.97
CA ARG A 216 -25.37 -36.97 -7.22
C ARG A 216 -24.49 -38.21 -7.46
N ALA A 217 -23.19 -38.11 -7.23
CA ALA A 217 -22.27 -39.23 -7.38
C ALA A 217 -22.53 -40.35 -6.35
N ALA A 218 -22.83 -39.99 -5.10
CA ALA A 218 -23.17 -40.94 -4.05
C ALA A 218 -24.48 -41.68 -4.35
N SER A 219 -25.53 -40.95 -4.74
CA SER A 219 -26.82 -41.54 -5.12
C SER A 219 -26.70 -42.49 -6.31
N ALA A 220 -25.91 -42.14 -7.33
CA ALA A 220 -25.66 -43.02 -8.48
C ALA A 220 -24.99 -44.33 -8.08
N LYS A 221 -24.00 -44.29 -7.16
CA LYS A 221 -23.34 -45.49 -6.65
C LYS A 221 -24.30 -46.39 -5.86
N LEU A 222 -25.14 -45.80 -5.00
CA LEU A 222 -26.14 -46.54 -4.22
C LEU A 222 -27.20 -47.19 -5.11
N ALA A 223 -27.56 -46.59 -6.25
CA ALA A 223 -28.52 -47.19 -7.18
C ALA A 223 -27.93 -48.32 -8.05
N SER A 224 -26.59 -48.41 -8.11
CA SER A 224 -25.88 -49.40 -8.95
C SER A 224 -25.37 -50.64 -8.19
N GLY A 225 -25.52 -50.66 -6.86
CA GLY A 225 -25.14 -51.79 -5.98
C GLY A 225 -26.36 -52.43 -5.35
#